data_AF-A0AAV3UG46-F1
#
_entry.id   AF-A0AAV3UG46-F1
#
_cell.length_a   1.000
_cell.length_b   1.000
_cell.length_c   1.000
_cell.angle_alpha   90.00
_cell.angle_beta   90.00
_cell.angle_gamma   90.00
#
_symmetry.space_group_name_H-M   'P 1'
#
loop_
_entity.id
_entity.type
_entity.pdbx_description
1 polymer ?
#
loop_
_entity_poly.entity_id
_entity_poly.type
_entity_poly.pdbx_seq_one_letter_code
_entity_poly.pdbx_strand_id
1 'polypeptide(L)'
;MINIQTLSNQLGIEIADPATKGRFEIHTPTAVSPTQVETAELSFPVEKAVEVRTSTVTLPKNRGLFVRTSGGEFVFESAEKDRKHLPDDEYILEMGGVSVKLYISISSSITVRRRSNGINLGLDGQRNVVIGARSQHQTAPGTITVTDDAEDVMRALSFFGSSLKTTSPERAFSTLRGSPPLIQHGDEFHVPSNIERPSTGVKLVLPPKREFLYPATSLAYYLGTTIEPGKEPRLIVGDSEYELDRRRYETTVERTLQQVFLLDCVARTEGLYPVCLYERELIEPRVELDFARLFDAPLADRLTAYLDVPFRAIEPAISSWNFSADVVPSVKSDEVLPLLANDLALVRIAESPVSTAKTEAANPERLEAFYRTSSPELPESNVPDLPVNPVFEIEKKNPCRNERTGVGRSGVSVRR
;
A
#
# COMPACT_ATOMS: atom_id res chain seq x y z
N MET A 1 5.48 -1.38 -18.16
CA MET A 1 4.13 -0.83 -18.39
C MET A 1 3.22 -1.95 -18.81
N ILE A 2 1.98 -2.00 -18.31
CA ILE A 2 0.99 -3.02 -18.65
C ILE A 2 0.69 -3.01 -20.16
N ASN A 3 0.55 -4.19 -20.75
CA ASN A 3 0.05 -4.36 -22.10
C ASN A 3 -1.28 -5.13 -22.11
N ILE A 4 -2.23 -4.71 -22.93
CA ILE A 4 -3.52 -5.37 -23.10
C ILE A 4 -3.75 -5.55 -24.60
N GLN A 5 -3.97 -6.79 -25.04
CA GLN A 5 -4.06 -7.14 -26.45
C GLN A 5 -5.01 -8.33 -26.68
N THR A 6 -5.54 -8.48 -27.89
CA THR A 6 -6.36 -9.65 -28.26
C THR A 6 -5.53 -10.94 -28.20
N LEU A 7 -6.12 -12.02 -27.71
CA LEU A 7 -5.51 -13.35 -27.73
C LEU A 7 -5.38 -13.88 -29.17
N SER A 8 -4.22 -14.47 -29.49
CA SER A 8 -3.95 -15.00 -30.83
C SER A 8 -4.55 -16.39 -31.07
N ASN A 9 -4.60 -17.23 -30.04
CA ASN A 9 -5.00 -18.64 -30.13
C ASN A 9 -6.32 -18.97 -29.41
N GLN A 10 -6.95 -17.96 -28.79
CA GLN A 10 -8.19 -18.09 -28.02
C GLN A 10 -9.03 -16.81 -28.17
N LEU A 11 -10.29 -16.87 -27.77
CA LEU A 11 -11.19 -15.72 -27.84
C LEU A 11 -11.08 -14.88 -26.56
N GLY A 12 -10.70 -13.62 -26.70
CA GLY A 12 -10.58 -12.69 -25.58
C GLY A 12 -9.35 -11.81 -25.66
N ILE A 13 -8.86 -11.41 -24.50
CA ILE A 13 -7.69 -10.55 -24.35
C ILE A 13 -6.69 -11.13 -23.34
N GLU A 14 -5.42 -10.81 -23.58
CA GLU A 14 -4.32 -11.03 -22.66
C GLU A 14 -3.92 -9.69 -22.03
N ILE A 15 -3.71 -9.72 -20.72
CA ILE A 15 -3.12 -8.65 -19.92
C ILE A 15 -1.74 -9.15 -19.51
N ALA A 16 -0.70 -8.46 -19.96
CA ALA A 16 0.68 -8.76 -19.63
C ALA A 16 1.30 -7.64 -18.79
N ASP A 17 1.94 -8.03 -17.71
CA ASP A 17 2.80 -7.18 -16.89
C ASP A 17 4.26 -7.59 -17.07
N PRO A 18 5.03 -6.91 -17.93
CA PRO A 18 6.44 -7.20 -18.14
C PRO A 18 7.27 -7.07 -16.86
N ALA A 19 6.87 -6.21 -15.92
CA ALA A 19 7.63 -5.93 -14.71
C ALA A 19 7.63 -7.14 -13.77
N THR A 20 6.48 -7.81 -13.61
CA THR A 20 6.37 -9.05 -12.82
C THR A 20 6.52 -10.32 -13.65
N LYS A 21 6.63 -10.21 -14.98
CA LYS A 21 6.40 -11.31 -15.94
C LYS A 21 5.01 -11.95 -15.76
N GLY A 22 4.09 -11.24 -15.13
CA GLY A 22 2.73 -11.67 -14.87
C GLY A 22 1.90 -11.65 -16.15
N ARG A 23 1.07 -12.68 -16.34
CA ARG A 23 0.07 -12.70 -17.40
C ARG A 23 -1.28 -13.07 -16.80
N PHE A 24 -2.34 -12.47 -17.34
CA PHE A 24 -3.71 -12.80 -17.00
C PHE A 24 -4.56 -12.72 -18.26
N GLU A 25 -5.42 -13.71 -18.47
CA GLU A 25 -6.28 -13.78 -19.64
C GLU A 25 -7.73 -13.53 -19.23
N ILE A 26 -8.48 -12.90 -20.12
CA ILE A 26 -9.92 -12.72 -20.01
C ILE A 26 -10.51 -13.26 -21.30
N HIS A 27 -11.39 -14.24 -21.19
CA HIS A 27 -11.99 -14.88 -22.35
C HIS A 27 -13.38 -14.30 -22.65
N THR A 28 -13.70 -14.22 -23.94
CA THR A 28 -14.97 -13.72 -24.48
C THR A 28 -15.59 -14.77 -25.42
N PRO A 29 -16.91 -14.75 -25.67
CA PRO A 29 -17.56 -15.72 -26.54
C PRO A 29 -17.25 -15.51 -28.03
N THR A 30 -16.78 -14.32 -28.40
CA THR A 30 -16.37 -13.95 -29.76
C THR A 30 -15.03 -13.22 -29.73
N ALA A 31 -14.38 -13.08 -30.87
CA ALA A 31 -13.20 -12.22 -30.98
C ALA A 31 -13.57 -10.79 -30.62
N VAL A 32 -12.65 -10.10 -29.95
CA VAL A 32 -12.81 -8.70 -29.54
C VAL A 32 -11.60 -7.88 -29.96
N SER A 33 -11.84 -6.62 -30.28
CA SER A 33 -10.81 -5.63 -30.60
C SER A 33 -10.80 -4.59 -29.48
N PRO A 34 -9.86 -4.69 -28.52
CA PRO A 34 -9.79 -3.75 -27.41
C PRO A 34 -9.45 -2.35 -27.91
N THR A 35 -10.26 -1.37 -27.54
CA THR A 35 -10.01 0.05 -27.84
C THR A 35 -9.51 0.72 -26.58
N GLN A 36 -8.42 1.48 -26.65
CA GLN A 36 -7.87 2.16 -25.47
C GLN A 36 -8.86 3.18 -24.90
N VAL A 37 -8.93 3.24 -23.56
CA VAL A 37 -9.75 4.19 -22.81
C VAL A 37 -8.84 5.05 -21.93
N GLU A 38 -9.18 6.34 -21.79
CA GLU A 38 -8.50 7.25 -20.88
C GLU A 38 -8.70 6.81 -19.43
N THR A 39 -7.62 6.71 -18.67
CA THR A 39 -7.67 6.16 -17.31
C THR A 39 -8.05 7.20 -16.26
N ALA A 40 -7.89 8.49 -16.55
CA ALA A 40 -8.11 9.59 -15.61
C ALA A 40 -9.57 9.75 -15.18
N GLU A 41 -10.52 9.31 -16.03
CA GLU A 41 -11.96 9.41 -15.76
C GLU A 41 -12.53 8.14 -15.10
N LEU A 42 -11.70 7.10 -14.91
CA LEU A 42 -12.14 5.84 -14.32
C LEU A 42 -12.15 5.97 -12.80
N SER A 43 -13.22 5.45 -12.17
CA SER A 43 -13.40 5.39 -10.71
C SER A 43 -12.48 4.38 -10.01
N PHE A 44 -11.46 3.85 -10.69
CA PHE A 44 -10.54 2.88 -10.16
C PHE A 44 -9.10 3.11 -10.68
N PRO A 45 -8.09 2.89 -9.83
CA PRO A 45 -6.71 3.23 -10.17
C PRO A 45 -6.13 2.16 -11.10
N VAL A 46 -5.98 2.51 -12.38
CA VAL A 46 -5.40 1.64 -13.42
C VAL A 46 -4.34 2.38 -14.23
N GLU A 47 -3.32 1.63 -14.67
CA GLU A 47 -2.25 2.17 -15.52
C GLU A 47 -2.61 2.08 -17.00
N LYS A 48 -3.44 1.11 -17.37
CA LYS A 48 -3.94 0.93 -18.74
C LYS A 48 -5.37 0.39 -18.69
N ALA A 49 -6.24 0.93 -19.54
CA ALA A 49 -7.61 0.47 -19.70
C ALA A 49 -7.97 0.31 -21.17
N VAL A 50 -8.86 -0.65 -21.44
CA VAL A 50 -9.44 -0.88 -22.76
C VAL A 50 -10.93 -1.14 -22.66
N GLU A 51 -11.69 -0.76 -23.67
CA GLU A 51 -13.08 -1.14 -23.86
C GLU A 51 -13.17 -2.31 -24.84
N VAL A 52 -13.99 -3.30 -24.50
CA VAL A 52 -14.37 -4.40 -25.40
C VAL A 52 -15.89 -4.54 -25.43
N ARG A 53 -16.44 -4.90 -26.59
CA ARG A 53 -17.87 -5.22 -26.74
C ARG A 53 -18.10 -6.71 -26.64
N THR A 54 -18.83 -7.17 -25.63
CA THR A 54 -19.05 -8.60 -25.38
C THR A 54 -20.37 -8.84 -24.64
N SER A 55 -20.90 -10.06 -24.72
CA SER A 55 -22.04 -10.50 -23.89
C SER A 55 -21.63 -11.32 -22.67
N THR A 56 -20.35 -11.70 -22.59
CA THR A 56 -19.85 -12.54 -21.51
C THR A 56 -18.37 -12.28 -21.29
N VAL A 57 -17.98 -12.24 -20.02
CA VAL A 57 -16.59 -12.15 -19.58
C VAL A 57 -16.27 -13.40 -18.75
N THR A 58 -15.23 -14.13 -19.13
CA THR A 58 -14.80 -15.34 -18.42
C THR A 58 -13.40 -15.16 -17.86
N LEU A 59 -13.27 -15.36 -16.56
CA LEU A 59 -12.03 -15.19 -15.80
C LEU A 59 -11.52 -16.59 -15.41
N PRO A 60 -10.40 -17.08 -15.99
CA PRO A 60 -9.98 -18.48 -15.92
C PRO A 60 -9.39 -18.90 -14.55
N LYS A 61 -9.46 -18.03 -13.54
CA LYS A 61 -8.96 -18.29 -12.19
C LYS A 61 -10.11 -18.25 -11.20
N ASN A 62 -10.21 -19.31 -10.38
CA ASN A 62 -11.21 -19.43 -9.34
C ASN A 62 -10.77 -18.67 -8.06
N ARG A 63 -10.38 -17.40 -8.19
CA ARG A 63 -9.99 -16.51 -7.07
C ARG A 63 -11.17 -15.68 -6.58
N GLY A 64 -11.01 -14.95 -5.48
CA GLY A 64 -12.04 -14.02 -4.99
C GLY A 64 -12.32 -12.93 -6.03
N LEU A 65 -13.58 -12.83 -6.47
CA LEU A 65 -14.10 -11.72 -7.25
C LEU A 65 -14.99 -10.90 -6.33
N PHE A 66 -14.61 -9.64 -6.14
CA PHE A 66 -15.30 -8.64 -5.36
C PHE A 66 -16.11 -7.78 -6.31
N VAL A 67 -17.40 -7.63 -6.05
CA VAL A 67 -18.29 -6.80 -6.86
C VAL A 67 -18.70 -5.59 -6.04
N ARG A 68 -18.60 -4.42 -6.66
CA ARG A 68 -18.89 -3.12 -6.08
C ARG A 68 -19.81 -2.32 -6.99
N THR A 69 -20.53 -1.36 -6.43
CA THR A 69 -21.24 -0.33 -7.19
C THR A 69 -20.23 0.62 -7.85
N SER A 70 -20.68 1.49 -8.76
CA SER A 70 -19.84 2.56 -9.32
C SER A 70 -19.29 3.53 -8.27
N GLY A 71 -19.99 3.68 -7.13
CA GLY A 71 -19.53 4.42 -5.95
C GLY A 71 -18.60 3.64 -5.02
N GLY A 72 -18.17 2.42 -5.40
CA GLY A 72 -17.24 1.60 -4.63
C GLY A 72 -17.86 0.77 -3.50
N GLU A 73 -19.15 0.94 -3.20
CA GLU A 73 -19.85 0.19 -2.15
C GLU A 73 -19.78 -1.32 -2.41
N PHE A 74 -19.50 -2.09 -1.37
CA PHE A 74 -19.39 -3.54 -1.48
C PHE A 74 -20.77 -4.17 -1.70
N VAL A 75 -20.93 -4.89 -2.81
CA VAL A 75 -22.17 -5.64 -3.11
C VAL A 75 -22.05 -7.07 -2.61
N PHE A 76 -21.01 -7.79 -3.05
CA PHE A 76 -20.70 -9.13 -2.55
C PHE A 76 -19.30 -9.61 -2.99
N GLU A 77 -18.84 -10.68 -2.34
CA GLU A 77 -17.66 -11.45 -2.70
C GLU A 77 -18.12 -12.84 -3.12
N SER A 78 -17.70 -13.28 -4.31
CA SER A 78 -18.10 -14.59 -4.83
C SER A 78 -17.49 -15.74 -4.02
N ALA A 79 -18.32 -16.51 -3.32
CA ALA A 79 -17.92 -17.70 -2.58
C ALA A 79 -17.82 -18.97 -3.48
N GLU A 80 -17.36 -20.09 -2.92
CA GLU A 80 -17.33 -21.37 -3.62
C GLU A 80 -18.75 -21.82 -4.03
N LYS A 81 -18.92 -22.24 -5.29
CA LYS A 81 -20.18 -22.73 -5.88
C LYS A 81 -21.36 -21.73 -5.90
N ASP A 82 -21.07 -20.45 -6.06
CA ASP A 82 -22.10 -19.41 -6.09
C ASP A 82 -22.63 -19.11 -7.53
N ARG A 83 -23.94 -18.86 -7.62
CA ARG A 83 -24.60 -18.19 -8.75
C ARG A 83 -25.35 -16.99 -8.18
N LYS A 84 -24.90 -15.79 -8.54
CA LYS A 84 -25.53 -14.54 -8.12
C LYS A 84 -26.04 -13.78 -9.35
N HIS A 85 -27.28 -13.31 -9.28
CA HIS A 85 -27.81 -12.34 -10.23
C HIS A 85 -27.78 -10.96 -9.58
N LEU A 86 -27.33 -9.96 -10.33
CA LEU A 86 -27.34 -8.55 -10.00
C LEU A 86 -28.26 -7.84 -11.00
N PRO A 87 -29.12 -6.92 -10.53
CA PRO A 87 -30.01 -6.14 -11.39
C PRO A 87 -29.23 -5.22 -12.34
N ASP A 88 -29.94 -4.53 -13.23
CA ASP A 88 -29.33 -3.54 -14.11
C ASP A 88 -28.80 -2.35 -13.31
N ASP A 89 -27.49 -2.15 -13.36
CA ASP A 89 -26.75 -1.09 -12.66
C ASP A 89 -25.32 -0.99 -13.22
N GLU A 90 -24.53 -0.07 -12.69
CA GLU A 90 -23.10 0.03 -12.94
C GLU A 90 -22.28 -0.65 -11.83
N TYR A 91 -21.46 -1.61 -12.23
CA TYR A 91 -20.65 -2.42 -11.33
C TYR A 91 -19.16 -2.33 -11.66
N ILE A 92 -18.34 -2.24 -10.60
CA ILE A 92 -16.90 -2.39 -10.66
C ILE A 92 -16.53 -3.73 -10.02
N LEU A 93 -15.84 -4.56 -10.77
CA LEU A 93 -15.43 -5.89 -10.33
C LEU A 93 -13.91 -5.92 -10.16
N GLU A 94 -13.45 -6.31 -8.97
CA GLU A 94 -12.02 -6.52 -8.68
C GLU A 94 -11.74 -8.01 -8.47
N MET A 95 -10.66 -8.51 -9.09
CA MET A 95 -10.17 -9.86 -8.81
C MET A 95 -8.92 -9.84 -7.92
N GLY A 96 -9.03 -10.46 -6.74
CA GLY A 96 -7.90 -10.64 -5.82
C GLY A 96 -7.01 -11.81 -6.20
N GLY A 97 -5.74 -11.77 -5.78
CA GLY A 97 -4.84 -12.94 -5.84
C GLY A 97 -4.46 -13.40 -7.26
N VAL A 98 -4.50 -12.50 -8.23
CA VAL A 98 -3.99 -12.70 -9.60
C VAL A 98 -2.68 -11.93 -9.80
N SER A 99 -2.00 -12.08 -10.93
CA SER A 99 -0.66 -11.51 -11.20
C SER A 99 -0.65 -10.00 -11.46
N VAL A 100 -1.82 -9.40 -11.67
CA VAL A 100 -2.04 -7.97 -11.89
C VAL A 100 -3.14 -7.46 -10.95
N LYS A 101 -3.29 -6.15 -10.79
CA LYS A 101 -4.52 -5.58 -10.22
C LYS A 101 -5.49 -5.37 -11.37
N LEU A 102 -6.60 -6.08 -11.32
CA LEU A 102 -7.60 -6.13 -12.39
C LEU A 102 -8.91 -5.52 -11.92
N TYR A 103 -9.41 -4.58 -12.70
CA TYR A 103 -10.71 -3.95 -12.54
C TYR A 103 -11.53 -4.13 -13.83
N ILE A 104 -12.81 -4.42 -13.69
CA ILE A 104 -13.74 -4.56 -14.81
C ILE A 104 -14.97 -3.70 -14.49
N SER A 105 -15.23 -2.68 -15.29
CA SER A 105 -16.46 -1.87 -15.20
C SER A 105 -17.50 -2.35 -16.20
N ILE A 106 -18.73 -2.55 -15.71
CA ILE A 106 -19.85 -3.10 -16.47
C ILE A 106 -21.12 -2.34 -16.11
N SER A 107 -21.77 -1.74 -17.10
CA SER A 107 -23.13 -1.17 -16.97
C SER A 107 -24.15 -2.13 -17.59
N SER A 108 -24.71 -3.03 -16.77
CA SER A 108 -25.64 -4.09 -17.20
C SER A 108 -26.13 -4.86 -15.98
N SER A 109 -27.26 -5.57 -16.12
CA SER A 109 -27.52 -6.72 -15.26
C SER A 109 -26.44 -7.80 -15.44
N ILE A 110 -25.97 -8.40 -14.34
CA ILE A 110 -24.86 -9.36 -14.34
C ILE A 110 -25.32 -10.66 -13.71
N THR A 111 -25.06 -11.79 -14.36
CA THR A 111 -25.13 -13.11 -13.73
C THR A 111 -23.72 -13.64 -13.51
N VAL A 112 -23.27 -13.62 -12.26
CA VAL A 112 -22.00 -14.19 -11.83
C VAL A 112 -22.18 -15.68 -11.58
N ARG A 113 -21.42 -16.52 -12.26
CA ARG A 113 -21.43 -17.98 -12.11
C ARG A 113 -20.01 -18.48 -11.88
N ARG A 114 -19.75 -19.02 -10.69
CA ARG A 114 -18.49 -19.72 -10.42
C ARG A 114 -18.55 -21.14 -10.97
N ARG A 115 -17.52 -21.54 -11.73
CA ARG A 115 -17.34 -22.85 -12.34
C ARG A 115 -16.02 -23.45 -11.86
N SER A 116 -15.78 -24.73 -12.14
CA SER A 116 -14.52 -25.40 -11.80
C SER A 116 -13.31 -24.78 -12.50
N ASN A 117 -13.50 -24.17 -13.67
CA ASN A 117 -12.46 -23.59 -14.51
C ASN A 117 -12.42 -22.04 -14.47
N GLY A 118 -13.16 -21.40 -13.57
CA GLY A 118 -13.15 -19.93 -13.48
C GLY A 118 -14.49 -19.31 -13.10
N ILE A 119 -14.61 -18.01 -13.34
CA ILE A 119 -15.82 -17.23 -13.08
C ILE A 119 -16.35 -16.71 -14.41
N ASN A 120 -17.63 -16.91 -14.65
CA ASN A 120 -18.33 -16.44 -15.84
C ASN A 120 -19.29 -15.31 -15.44
N LEU A 121 -19.17 -14.18 -16.13
CA LEU A 121 -20.01 -13.00 -15.97
C LEU A 121 -20.89 -12.89 -17.22
N GLY A 122 -22.14 -13.32 -17.11
CA GLY A 122 -23.13 -13.17 -18.19
C GLY A 122 -23.79 -11.80 -18.12
N LEU A 123 -23.85 -11.10 -19.25
CA LEU A 123 -24.43 -9.76 -19.38
C LEU A 123 -25.79 -9.82 -20.09
N ASP A 124 -26.59 -8.76 -19.98
CA ASP A 124 -27.81 -8.61 -20.76
C ASP A 124 -27.49 -8.17 -22.19
N GLY A 125 -27.33 -9.13 -23.09
CA GLY A 125 -26.96 -8.87 -24.49
C GLY A 125 -25.50 -8.43 -24.65
N GLN A 126 -25.16 -7.82 -25.78
CA GLN A 126 -23.82 -7.27 -26.01
C GLN A 126 -23.69 -5.87 -25.39
N ARG A 127 -22.72 -5.73 -24.48
CA ARG A 127 -22.43 -4.50 -23.76
C ARG A 127 -20.98 -4.11 -23.94
N ASN A 128 -20.71 -2.82 -23.74
CA ASN A 128 -19.35 -2.34 -23.61
C ASN A 128 -18.86 -2.66 -22.19
N VAL A 129 -17.65 -3.19 -22.09
CA VAL A 129 -16.99 -3.56 -20.85
C VAL A 129 -15.64 -2.90 -20.82
N VAL A 130 -15.38 -2.09 -19.79
CA VAL A 130 -14.07 -1.47 -19.59
C VAL A 130 -13.24 -2.38 -18.70
N ILE A 131 -12.06 -2.74 -19.17
CA ILE A 131 -11.11 -3.60 -18.48
C ILE A 131 -9.85 -2.79 -18.22
N GLY A 132 -9.59 -2.53 -16.95
CA GLY A 132 -8.42 -1.79 -16.51
C GLY A 132 -7.48 -2.67 -15.70
N ALA A 133 -6.18 -2.45 -15.88
CA ALA A 133 -5.17 -3.14 -15.11
C ALA A 133 -4.01 -2.23 -14.69
N ARG A 134 -3.37 -2.59 -13.58
CA ARG A 134 -2.08 -2.03 -13.15
C ARG A 134 -1.18 -3.12 -12.60
N SER A 135 0.13 -2.87 -12.60
CA SER A 135 1.09 -3.79 -12.00
C SER A 135 0.84 -3.96 -10.50
N GLN A 136 1.05 -5.19 -10.00
CA GLN A 136 1.22 -5.42 -8.57
C GLN A 136 2.62 -5.06 -8.10
N HIS A 137 3.57 -4.94 -9.03
CA HIS A 137 4.94 -4.64 -8.71
C HIS A 137 5.08 -3.21 -8.22
N GLN A 138 5.81 -3.08 -7.14
CA GLN A 138 6.41 -1.85 -6.67
C GLN A 138 7.92 -1.99 -6.90
N THR A 139 8.38 -2.05 -8.15
CA THR A 139 9.81 -1.95 -8.42
C THR A 139 10.26 -0.51 -8.21
N ALA A 140 11.48 -0.35 -7.71
CA ALA A 140 12.13 0.95 -7.71
C ALA A 140 12.23 1.47 -9.16
N PRO A 141 11.93 2.75 -9.41
CA PRO A 141 12.01 3.34 -10.75
C PRO A 141 13.45 3.43 -11.29
N GLY A 142 14.44 3.33 -10.42
CA GLY A 142 15.86 3.31 -10.76
C GLY A 142 16.72 3.45 -9.51
N THR A 143 18.01 3.69 -9.71
CA THR A 143 18.99 3.87 -8.63
C THR A 143 19.59 5.27 -8.73
N ILE A 144 19.53 6.03 -7.65
CA ILE A 144 20.17 7.34 -7.48
C ILE A 144 21.58 7.10 -6.95
N THR A 145 22.57 7.74 -7.57
CA THR A 145 23.95 7.74 -7.07
C THR A 145 24.14 8.92 -6.14
N VAL A 146 24.71 8.68 -4.96
CA VAL A 146 25.09 9.71 -3.97
C VAL A 146 26.58 9.63 -3.67
N THR A 147 27.19 10.74 -3.27
CA THR A 147 28.52 10.71 -2.65
C THR A 147 28.41 10.41 -1.14
N ASP A 148 29.53 10.43 -0.44
CA ASP A 148 29.57 10.27 1.02
C ASP A 148 29.02 11.49 1.77
N ASP A 149 28.73 12.60 1.07
CA ASP A 149 28.12 13.79 1.64
C ASP A 149 26.65 13.55 2.04
N ALA A 150 26.29 13.96 3.26
CA ALA A 150 24.91 13.87 3.74
C ALA A 150 23.95 14.79 2.94
N GLU A 151 24.45 15.85 2.31
CA GLU A 151 23.63 16.69 1.42
C GLU A 151 23.18 15.93 0.17
N ASP A 152 23.96 14.97 -0.33
CA ASP A 152 23.59 14.13 -1.46
C ASP A 152 22.48 13.15 -1.08
N VAL A 153 22.59 12.58 0.12
CA VAL A 153 21.53 11.74 0.70
C VAL A 153 20.25 12.54 0.87
N MET A 154 20.33 13.78 1.37
CA MET A 154 19.19 14.69 1.48
C MET A 154 18.53 14.96 0.11
N ARG A 155 19.34 15.22 -0.92
CA ARG A 155 18.86 15.40 -2.29
C ARG A 155 18.17 14.14 -2.80
N ALA A 156 18.75 12.96 -2.57
CA ALA A 156 18.18 11.67 -2.98
C ALA A 156 16.83 11.37 -2.30
N LEU A 157 16.72 11.60 -0.99
CA LEU A 157 15.46 11.42 -0.24
C LEU A 157 14.32 12.29 -0.80
N SER A 158 14.63 13.46 -1.34
CA SER A 158 13.64 14.33 -2.00
C SER A 158 13.02 13.69 -3.26
N PHE A 159 13.60 12.63 -3.82
CA PHE A 159 13.04 11.88 -4.94
C PHE A 159 12.29 10.62 -4.51
N PHE A 160 12.24 10.27 -3.23
CA PHE A 160 11.61 9.00 -2.81
C PHE A 160 10.13 8.91 -3.18
N GLY A 161 9.42 10.04 -3.10
CA GLY A 161 8.01 10.12 -3.47
C GLY A 161 7.74 10.03 -4.99
N SER A 162 8.75 9.92 -5.86
CA SER A 162 8.58 9.76 -7.32
C SER A 162 7.78 8.51 -7.71
N SER A 163 7.66 7.56 -6.78
CA SER A 163 6.97 6.29 -6.99
C SER A 163 5.51 6.30 -6.53
N LEU A 164 5.08 7.35 -5.80
CA LEU A 164 3.70 7.52 -5.37
C LEU A 164 2.78 7.60 -6.58
N LYS A 165 1.72 6.79 -6.59
CA LYS A 165 0.75 6.75 -7.69
C LYS A 165 -0.34 7.81 -7.56
N THR A 166 -0.49 8.35 -6.36
CA THR A 166 -1.47 9.39 -6.03
C THR A 166 -0.99 10.17 -4.81
N THR A 167 -1.45 11.42 -4.71
CA THR A 167 -1.33 12.25 -3.50
C THR A 167 -2.63 12.27 -2.70
N SER A 168 -3.70 11.60 -3.13
CA SER A 168 -4.95 11.43 -2.38
C SER A 168 -4.71 10.61 -1.09
N PRO A 169 -5.70 10.54 -0.17
CA PRO A 169 -5.63 9.63 0.98
C PRO A 169 -5.41 8.16 0.62
N GLU A 170 -5.73 7.77 -0.62
CA GLU A 170 -5.60 6.39 -1.11
C GLU A 170 -4.14 5.95 -1.19
N ARG A 171 -3.15 6.86 -1.10
CA ARG A 171 -1.75 6.49 -0.89
C ARG A 171 -1.54 5.70 0.42
N ALA A 172 -2.50 5.67 1.34
CA ALA A 172 -2.50 4.74 2.46
C ALA A 172 -2.67 3.25 2.04
N PHE A 173 -3.15 2.95 0.82
CA PHE A 173 -3.04 1.61 0.24
C PHE A 173 -1.59 1.34 -0.19
N SER A 174 -0.99 0.25 0.31
CA SER A 174 0.39 -0.14 -0.02
C SER A 174 0.64 -0.20 -1.52
N THR A 175 -0.32 -0.71 -2.28
CA THR A 175 -0.22 -0.82 -3.73
C THR A 175 -0.28 0.50 -4.50
N LEU A 176 -0.58 1.63 -3.85
CA LEU A 176 -0.62 2.97 -4.46
C LEU A 176 0.56 3.87 -4.05
N ARG A 177 1.53 3.34 -3.30
CA ARG A 177 2.74 4.06 -2.92
C ARG A 177 3.95 3.81 -3.82
N GLY A 178 3.95 2.69 -4.57
CA GLY A 178 5.13 2.28 -5.34
C GLY A 178 6.31 1.91 -4.44
N SER A 179 7.51 1.74 -5.01
CA SER A 179 8.74 1.60 -4.23
C SER A 179 9.65 2.78 -4.51
N PRO A 180 10.27 3.39 -3.48
CA PRO A 180 11.25 4.46 -3.67
C PRO A 180 12.38 4.05 -4.62
N PRO A 181 13.04 5.02 -5.30
CA PRO A 181 14.33 4.81 -5.94
C PRO A 181 15.35 4.17 -4.98
N LEU A 182 16.22 3.32 -5.51
CA LEU A 182 17.35 2.79 -4.76
C LEU A 182 18.42 3.87 -4.58
N ILE A 183 19.31 3.68 -3.62
CA ILE A 183 20.50 4.49 -3.42
C ILE A 183 21.72 3.59 -3.61
N GLN A 184 22.76 4.12 -4.26
CA GLN A 184 24.09 3.53 -4.31
C GLN A 184 25.15 4.64 -4.16
N HIS A 185 26.35 4.29 -3.71
CA HIS A 185 27.45 5.24 -3.62
C HIS A 185 28.26 5.33 -4.93
N GLY A 186 28.74 6.54 -5.23
CA GLY A 186 29.66 6.82 -6.33
C GLY A 186 30.38 8.16 -6.16
N ASP A 187 31.14 8.55 -7.18
CA ASP A 187 32.00 9.73 -7.12
C ASP A 187 31.24 11.06 -7.28
N GLU A 188 30.03 11.02 -7.86
CA GLU A 188 29.19 12.20 -8.09
C GLU A 188 27.69 11.89 -7.90
N PHE A 189 26.94 12.93 -7.51
CA PHE A 189 25.49 12.84 -7.40
C PHE A 189 24.84 12.73 -8.78
N HIS A 190 24.07 11.67 -9.01
CA HIS A 190 23.37 11.45 -10.27
C HIS A 190 21.98 10.85 -10.06
N VAL A 191 20.97 11.45 -10.70
CA VAL A 191 19.58 10.97 -10.72
C VAL A 191 19.23 10.56 -12.15
N PRO A 192 18.80 9.31 -12.38
CA PRO A 192 18.31 8.89 -13.69
C PRO A 192 17.15 9.76 -14.18
N SER A 193 17.13 10.08 -15.48
CA SER A 193 16.15 11.01 -16.08
C SER A 193 14.69 10.57 -15.94
N ASN A 194 14.44 9.28 -15.69
CA ASN A 194 13.10 8.74 -15.46
C ASN A 194 12.62 8.84 -14.00
N ILE A 195 13.40 9.48 -13.13
CA ILE A 195 13.07 9.71 -11.72
C ILE A 195 12.83 11.20 -11.52
N GLU A 196 11.56 11.58 -11.45
CA GLU A 196 11.15 12.97 -11.27
C GLU A 196 10.76 13.26 -9.82
N ARG A 197 11.08 14.45 -9.35
CA ARG A 197 10.70 14.87 -8.01
C ARG A 197 9.19 15.12 -7.96
N PRO A 198 8.46 14.62 -6.94
CA PRO A 198 7.04 14.90 -6.81
C PRO A 198 6.80 16.38 -6.49
N SER A 199 5.84 17.00 -7.17
CA SER A 199 5.46 18.41 -6.95
C SER A 199 4.33 18.51 -5.91
N THR A 200 4.64 18.20 -4.65
CA THR A 200 3.64 18.17 -3.56
C THR A 200 3.46 19.52 -2.86
N GLY A 201 4.42 20.43 -3.01
CA GLY A 201 4.48 21.68 -2.25
C GLY A 201 4.84 21.48 -0.77
N VAL A 202 5.11 20.25 -0.33
CA VAL A 202 5.49 19.92 1.05
C VAL A 202 7.01 19.88 1.18
N LYS A 203 7.54 20.54 2.21
CA LYS A 203 8.99 20.59 2.45
C LYS A 203 9.37 20.12 3.85
N LEU A 204 10.49 19.43 3.97
CA LEU A 204 11.16 19.17 5.23
C LEU A 204 12.43 20.01 5.27
N VAL A 205 12.58 20.85 6.29
CA VAL A 205 13.83 21.56 6.52
C VAL A 205 14.59 20.82 7.61
N LEU A 206 15.75 20.24 7.28
CA LEU A 206 16.50 19.35 8.17
C LEU A 206 17.99 19.69 8.19
N PRO A 207 18.70 19.44 9.31
CA PRO A 207 20.15 19.49 9.32
C PRO A 207 20.74 18.51 8.29
N PRO A 208 21.80 18.87 7.55
CA PRO A 208 22.46 17.98 6.61
C PRO A 208 23.32 16.95 7.34
N LYS A 209 22.67 16.07 8.10
CA LYS A 209 23.29 15.03 8.91
C LYS A 209 22.42 13.79 8.89
N ARG A 210 23.05 12.62 8.73
CA ARG A 210 22.37 11.32 8.69
C ARG A 210 21.48 11.06 9.93
N GLU A 211 21.89 11.55 11.10
CA GLU A 211 21.11 11.48 12.35
C GLU A 211 19.72 12.16 12.25
N PHE A 212 19.58 13.16 11.37
CA PHE A 212 18.29 13.81 11.09
C PHE A 212 17.60 13.23 9.85
N LEU A 213 18.36 12.81 8.84
CA LEU A 213 17.80 12.28 7.59
C LEU A 213 17.13 10.91 7.78
N TYR A 214 17.74 10.02 8.57
CA TYR A 214 17.28 8.64 8.68
C TYR A 214 15.89 8.53 9.33
N PRO A 215 15.61 9.18 10.48
CA PRO A 215 14.26 9.18 11.06
C PRO A 215 13.21 9.76 10.10
N ALA A 216 13.57 10.78 9.32
CA ALA A 216 12.67 11.44 8.38
C ALA A 216 12.39 10.63 7.10
N THR A 217 13.12 9.56 6.81
CA THR A 217 13.06 8.85 5.53
C THR A 217 11.64 8.43 5.14
N SER A 218 10.93 7.74 6.05
CA SER A 218 9.57 7.24 5.79
C SER A 218 8.55 8.37 5.66
N LEU A 219 8.70 9.43 6.45
CA LEU A 219 7.85 10.63 6.37
C LEU A 219 8.06 11.36 5.04
N ALA A 220 9.32 11.57 4.66
CA ALA A 220 9.70 12.24 3.41
C ALA A 220 9.15 11.49 2.19
N TYR A 221 9.27 10.17 2.20
CA TYR A 221 8.69 9.31 1.19
C TYR A 221 7.17 9.40 1.13
N TYR A 222 6.48 9.21 2.26
CA TYR A 222 5.02 9.13 2.32
C TYR A 222 4.32 10.44 1.94
N LEU A 223 4.96 11.58 2.24
CA LEU A 223 4.47 12.90 1.89
C LEU A 223 5.00 13.40 0.53
N GLY A 224 5.97 12.70 -0.07
CA GLY A 224 6.68 13.16 -1.26
C GLY A 224 7.32 14.53 -1.05
N THR A 225 8.02 14.74 0.07
CA THR A 225 8.56 16.06 0.43
C THR A 225 9.81 16.41 -0.36
N THR A 226 10.02 17.69 -0.62
CA THR A 226 11.37 18.21 -0.88
C THR A 226 12.11 18.41 0.44
N ILE A 227 13.34 17.95 0.56
CA ILE A 227 14.16 18.19 1.75
C ILE A 227 15.15 19.32 1.46
N GLU A 228 15.12 20.35 2.31
CA GLU A 228 16.00 21.52 2.24
C GLU A 228 16.90 21.58 3.48
N PRO A 229 18.15 22.05 3.35
CA PRO A 229 19.06 22.15 4.49
C PRO A 229 18.64 23.27 5.44
N GLY A 230 18.67 23.01 6.74
CA GLY A 230 18.46 24.02 7.77
C GLY A 230 18.74 23.52 9.19
N LYS A 231 18.98 24.43 10.13
CA LYS A 231 19.40 24.06 11.50
C LYS A 231 18.27 23.51 12.36
N GLU A 232 17.08 24.09 12.21
CA GLU A 232 15.89 23.75 13.00
C GLU A 232 14.97 22.83 12.20
N PRO A 233 14.81 21.56 12.63
CA PRO A 233 13.96 20.59 11.96
C PRO A 233 12.49 21.04 11.95
N ARG A 234 11.86 21.10 10.78
CA ARG A 234 10.44 21.44 10.63
C ARG A 234 9.85 20.94 9.32
N LEU A 235 8.53 20.74 9.32
CA LEU A 235 7.72 20.43 8.16
C LEU A 235 6.99 21.71 7.71
N ILE A 236 7.09 22.04 6.43
CA ILE A 236 6.41 23.20 5.82
C ILE A 236 5.33 22.66 4.88
N VAL A 237 4.11 23.17 5.07
CA VAL A 237 2.91 22.79 4.32
C VAL A 237 2.19 24.08 3.91
N GLY A 238 2.30 24.46 2.63
CA GLY A 238 1.82 25.77 2.18
C GLY A 238 2.52 26.89 2.97
N ASP A 239 1.74 27.75 3.61
CA ASP A 239 2.23 28.86 4.46
C ASP A 239 2.41 28.45 5.95
N SER A 240 2.11 27.20 6.31
CA SER A 240 2.19 26.71 7.69
C SER A 240 3.50 25.99 7.96
N GLU A 241 4.09 26.21 9.14
CA GLU A 241 5.28 25.51 9.61
C GLU A 241 4.99 24.73 10.90
N TYR A 242 5.44 23.47 10.94
CA TYR A 242 5.29 22.56 12.07
C TYR A 242 6.67 22.15 12.57
N GLU A 243 6.98 22.52 13.81
CA GLU A 243 8.26 22.19 14.45
C GLU A 243 8.39 20.68 14.66
N LEU A 244 9.54 20.11 14.28
CA LEU A 244 9.92 18.74 14.62
C LEU A 244 10.88 18.80 15.80
N ASP A 245 10.33 18.88 17.03
CA ASP A 245 11.06 19.14 18.28
C ASP A 245 12.41 18.41 18.31
N ARG A 246 13.49 19.19 18.23
CA ARG A 246 14.86 18.68 18.14
C ARG A 246 15.24 17.78 19.32
N ARG A 247 14.65 18.00 20.51
CA ARG A 247 14.92 17.20 21.72
C ARG A 247 14.22 15.84 21.69
N ARG A 248 13.17 15.72 20.88
CA ARG A 248 12.34 14.51 20.72
C ARG A 248 12.14 14.23 19.23
N TYR A 249 13.19 14.43 18.44
CA TYR A 249 13.08 14.52 16.99
C TYR A 249 12.52 13.24 16.39
N GLU A 250 13.11 12.09 16.74
CA GLU A 250 12.66 10.77 16.29
C GLU A 250 11.17 10.55 16.60
N THR A 251 10.78 10.70 17.87
CA THR A 251 9.39 10.55 18.29
C THR A 251 8.45 11.54 17.59
N THR A 252 8.88 12.78 17.33
CA THR A 252 8.04 13.78 16.67
C THR A 252 7.81 13.44 15.19
N VAL A 253 8.84 12.94 14.51
CA VAL A 253 8.74 12.44 13.14
C VAL A 253 7.85 11.19 13.07
N GLU A 254 8.05 10.24 13.98
CA GLU A 254 7.23 9.02 14.09
C GLU A 254 5.75 9.37 14.27
N ARG A 255 5.44 10.27 15.22
CA ARG A 255 4.07 10.72 15.49
C ARG A 255 3.45 11.42 14.30
N THR A 256 4.20 12.28 13.62
CA THR A 256 3.75 12.95 12.39
C THR A 256 3.39 11.92 11.31
N LEU A 257 4.26 10.94 11.06
CA LEU A 257 3.98 9.88 10.09
C LEU A 257 2.74 9.06 10.47
N GLN A 258 2.64 8.63 11.73
CA GLN A 258 1.50 7.86 12.24
C GLN A 258 0.19 8.63 12.12
N GLN A 259 0.19 9.91 12.50
CA GLN A 259 -0.96 10.80 12.44
C GLN A 259 -1.48 10.96 11.03
N VAL A 260 -0.60 11.34 10.09
CA VAL A 260 -1.01 11.53 8.69
C VAL A 260 -1.49 10.20 8.09
N PHE A 261 -0.76 9.10 8.32
CA PHE A 261 -1.14 7.80 7.78
C PHE A 261 -2.51 7.32 8.30
N LEU A 262 -2.74 7.46 9.61
CA LEU A 262 -4.02 7.10 10.23
C LEU A 262 -5.17 7.93 9.68
N LEU A 263 -5.00 9.25 9.59
CA LEU A 263 -6.04 10.14 9.09
C LEU A 263 -6.30 9.94 7.60
N ASP A 264 -5.28 9.64 6.79
CA ASP A 264 -5.49 9.21 5.40
C ASP A 264 -6.19 7.84 5.32
N CYS A 265 -5.90 6.93 6.25
CA CYS A 265 -6.62 5.66 6.35
C CYS A 265 -8.11 5.85 6.65
N VAL A 266 -8.48 6.87 7.43
CA VAL A 266 -9.88 7.25 7.69
C VAL A 266 -10.47 7.97 6.48
N ALA A 267 -9.83 9.02 5.98
CA ALA A 267 -10.34 9.82 4.87
C ALA A 267 -10.54 8.99 3.58
N ARG A 268 -9.66 8.01 3.28
CA ARG A 268 -9.83 7.13 2.11
C ARG A 268 -11.10 6.28 2.13
N THR A 269 -11.78 6.16 3.29
CA THR A 269 -13.09 5.48 3.37
C THR A 269 -14.20 6.27 2.65
N GLU A 270 -13.92 7.49 2.22
CA GLU A 270 -14.80 8.29 1.36
C GLU A 270 -14.52 8.07 -0.14
N GLY A 271 -13.44 7.34 -0.47
CA GLY A 271 -12.96 7.14 -1.83
C GLY A 271 -13.22 5.73 -2.38
N LEU A 272 -12.19 5.16 -3.00
CA LEU A 272 -12.23 3.88 -3.73
C LEU A 272 -12.98 2.74 -3.04
N TYR A 273 -12.90 2.65 -1.71
CA TYR A 273 -13.60 1.61 -0.95
C TYR A 273 -14.27 2.22 0.31
N PRO A 274 -15.58 2.50 0.27
CA PRO A 274 -16.35 2.86 1.45
C PRO A 274 -16.54 1.64 2.34
N VAL A 275 -15.62 1.50 3.29
CA VAL A 275 -15.58 0.41 4.28
C VAL A 275 -15.80 0.96 5.68
N CYS A 276 -16.46 0.17 6.53
CA CYS A 276 -16.57 0.47 7.96
C CYS A 276 -15.21 0.19 8.62
N LEU A 277 -14.42 1.24 8.79
CA LEU A 277 -13.12 1.18 9.45
C LEU A 277 -13.28 1.42 10.95
N TYR A 278 -12.79 0.51 11.78
CA TYR A 278 -12.84 0.63 13.24
C TYR A 278 -12.20 1.93 13.74
N GLU A 279 -11.06 2.31 13.16
CA GLU A 279 -10.35 3.52 13.55
C GLU A 279 -11.17 4.79 13.28
N ARG A 280 -12.02 4.80 12.24
CA ARG A 280 -12.93 5.91 11.97
C ARG A 280 -13.94 6.08 13.11
N GLU A 281 -14.57 4.99 13.54
CA GLU A 281 -15.55 5.00 14.65
C GLU A 281 -14.94 5.54 15.95
N LEU A 282 -13.63 5.32 16.17
CA LEU A 282 -12.92 5.84 17.33
C LEU A 282 -12.54 7.32 17.23
N ILE A 283 -12.25 7.81 16.02
CA ILE A 283 -11.66 9.13 15.77
C ILE A 283 -12.74 10.19 15.51
N GLU A 284 -13.77 9.87 14.73
CA GLU A 284 -14.81 10.81 14.30
C GLU A 284 -15.48 11.56 15.46
N PRO A 285 -15.75 10.95 16.65
CA PRO A 285 -16.29 11.69 17.80
C PRO A 285 -15.27 12.59 18.53
N ARG A 286 -13.98 12.52 18.19
CA ARG A 286 -12.87 13.16 18.92
C ARG A 286 -12.18 14.28 18.14
N VAL A 287 -12.52 14.44 16.86
CA VAL A 287 -11.90 15.41 15.96
C VAL A 287 -12.97 16.16 15.19
N GLU A 288 -12.74 17.44 14.92
CA GLU A 288 -13.62 18.27 14.10
C GLU A 288 -13.14 18.25 12.63
N LEU A 289 -13.12 17.06 12.03
CA LEU A 289 -12.69 16.86 10.64
C LEU A 289 -13.85 16.40 9.77
N ASP A 290 -14.04 17.08 8.64
CA ASP A 290 -14.92 16.64 7.57
C ASP A 290 -14.14 15.73 6.61
N PHE A 291 -14.20 14.42 6.84
CA PHE A 291 -13.42 13.45 6.05
C PHE A 291 -13.81 13.40 4.58
N ALA A 292 -15.08 13.63 4.25
CA ALA A 292 -15.55 13.70 2.87
C ALA A 292 -14.91 14.89 2.14
N ARG A 293 -14.96 16.08 2.76
CA ARG A 293 -14.28 17.27 2.20
C ARG A 293 -12.77 17.09 2.13
N LEU A 294 -12.16 16.47 3.13
CA LEU A 294 -10.71 16.25 3.18
C LEU A 294 -10.25 15.24 2.14
N PHE A 295 -11.08 14.27 1.77
CA PHE A 295 -10.74 13.31 0.71
C PHE A 295 -10.43 14.02 -0.61
N ASP A 296 -11.27 14.97 -1.00
CA ASP A 296 -11.13 15.76 -2.24
C ASP A 296 -10.17 16.96 -2.10
N ALA A 297 -9.74 17.29 -0.89
CA ALA A 297 -8.89 18.45 -0.64
C ALA A 297 -7.47 18.27 -1.20
N PRO A 298 -6.82 19.37 -1.66
CA PRO A 298 -5.39 19.37 -1.94
C PRO A 298 -4.56 18.85 -0.76
N LEU A 299 -3.44 18.19 -1.04
CA LEU A 299 -2.57 17.59 -0.02
C LEU A 299 -2.18 18.59 1.08
N ALA A 300 -1.84 19.84 0.71
CA ALA A 300 -1.44 20.86 1.68
C ALA A 300 -2.56 21.24 2.67
N ASP A 301 -3.78 21.45 2.16
CA ASP A 301 -4.94 21.79 2.98
C ASP A 301 -5.30 20.63 3.92
N ARG A 302 -5.22 19.40 3.41
CA ARG A 302 -5.48 18.19 4.19
C ARG A 302 -4.43 17.98 5.28
N LEU A 303 -3.15 18.13 4.95
CA LEU A 303 -2.07 18.01 5.93
C LEU A 303 -2.18 19.08 7.01
N THR A 304 -2.56 20.31 6.66
CA THR A 304 -2.78 21.38 7.64
C THR A 304 -3.88 20.99 8.62
N ALA A 305 -5.05 20.59 8.11
CA ALA A 305 -6.15 20.12 8.95
C ALA A 305 -5.77 18.91 9.81
N TYR A 306 -4.97 17.98 9.27
CA TYR A 306 -4.50 16.83 10.03
C TYR A 306 -3.58 17.21 11.16
N LEU A 307 -2.59 18.07 10.92
CA LEU A 307 -1.55 18.43 11.89
C LEU A 307 -2.06 19.37 12.99
N ASP A 308 -3.15 20.09 12.74
CA ASP A 308 -3.86 20.87 13.77
C ASP A 308 -4.59 19.99 14.79
N VAL A 309 -4.85 18.71 14.48
CA VAL A 309 -5.42 17.77 15.45
C VAL A 309 -4.38 17.43 16.52
N PRO A 310 -4.67 17.61 17.82
CA PRO A 310 -3.77 17.19 18.88
C PRO A 310 -3.54 15.68 18.82
N PHE A 311 -2.28 15.23 18.74
CA PHE A 311 -1.92 13.80 18.63
C PHE A 311 -2.64 12.91 19.68
N ARG A 312 -2.79 13.40 20.92
CA ARG A 312 -3.51 12.69 22.00
C ARG A 312 -4.95 12.31 21.69
N ALA A 313 -5.62 13.04 20.78
CA ALA A 313 -7.01 12.76 20.40
C ALA A 313 -7.12 11.50 19.53
N ILE A 314 -6.09 11.23 18.71
CA ILE A 314 -6.05 10.12 17.76
C ILE A 314 -5.20 8.94 18.25
N GLU A 315 -4.29 9.17 19.21
CA GLU A 315 -3.37 8.18 19.76
C GLU A 315 -4.03 6.82 20.10
N PRO A 316 -5.23 6.75 20.72
CA PRO A 316 -5.87 5.46 21.02
C PRO A 316 -6.31 4.65 19.79
N ALA A 317 -6.38 5.27 18.61
CA ALA A 317 -6.74 4.63 17.35
C ALA A 317 -5.52 4.26 16.50
N ILE A 318 -4.30 4.68 16.88
CA ILE A 318 -3.07 4.27 16.20
C ILE A 318 -2.88 2.77 16.43
N SER A 319 -2.94 1.98 15.35
CA SER A 319 -2.68 0.55 15.39
C SER A 319 -1.20 0.26 15.69
N SER A 320 -0.91 -0.97 16.14
CA SER A 320 0.46 -1.42 16.34
C SER A 320 1.27 -1.23 15.05
N TRP A 321 2.33 -0.41 15.11
CA TRP A 321 3.17 -0.15 13.95
C TRP A 321 4.08 -1.36 13.70
N ASN A 322 3.93 -1.98 12.53
CA ASN A 322 4.48 -3.32 12.30
C ASN A 322 6.00 -3.33 12.09
N PHE A 323 6.63 -2.17 11.84
CA PHE A 323 8.05 -2.13 11.54
C PHE A 323 8.74 -0.88 12.10
N SER A 324 9.75 -1.12 12.93
CA SER A 324 10.70 -0.11 13.40
C SER A 324 12.12 -0.63 13.19
N ALA A 325 13.07 0.25 12.90
CA ALA A 325 14.46 -0.10 12.69
C ALA A 325 15.38 0.84 13.48
N ASP A 326 16.35 0.26 14.19
CA ASP A 326 17.43 0.99 14.83
C ASP A 326 18.64 0.99 13.87
N VAL A 327 19.07 2.17 13.41
CA VAL A 327 20.07 2.31 12.34
C VAL A 327 21.23 3.17 12.81
N VAL A 328 22.45 2.68 12.60
CA VAL A 328 23.67 3.45 12.86
C VAL A 328 23.90 4.42 11.70
N PRO A 329 24.00 5.75 11.92
CA PRO A 329 24.23 6.73 10.87
C PRO A 329 25.60 6.54 10.22
N SER A 330 25.65 6.03 8.99
CA SER A 330 26.90 5.78 8.28
C SER A 330 26.68 5.76 6.78
N VAL A 331 27.72 6.06 5.99
CA VAL A 331 27.68 5.96 4.52
C VAL A 331 27.07 4.63 4.07
N LYS A 332 27.50 3.51 4.67
CA LYS A 332 27.00 2.17 4.33
C LYS A 332 25.49 1.97 4.56
N SER A 333 24.90 2.74 5.47
CA SER A 333 23.49 2.65 5.82
C SER A 333 22.59 3.47 4.91
N ASP A 334 23.13 4.31 4.02
CA ASP A 334 22.31 5.09 3.09
C ASP A 334 21.56 4.19 2.09
N GLU A 335 22.16 3.05 1.71
CA GLU A 335 21.56 2.09 0.76
C GLU A 335 20.32 1.34 1.31
N VAL A 336 20.12 1.30 2.64
CA VAL A 336 18.94 0.65 3.24
C VAL A 336 17.72 1.56 3.33
N LEU A 337 17.90 2.88 3.22
CA LEU A 337 16.84 3.87 3.35
C LEU A 337 15.63 3.64 2.42
N PRO A 338 15.80 3.26 1.13
CA PRO A 338 14.68 2.94 0.25
C PRO A 338 13.78 1.81 0.79
N LEU A 339 14.38 0.79 1.40
CA LEU A 339 13.64 -0.34 1.98
C LEU A 339 12.84 0.11 3.21
N LEU A 340 13.48 0.86 4.11
CA LEU A 340 12.84 1.40 5.32
C LEU A 340 11.66 2.31 4.96
N ALA A 341 11.84 3.20 3.97
CA ALA A 341 10.79 4.07 3.47
C ALA A 341 9.62 3.27 2.89
N ASN A 342 9.88 2.27 2.06
CA ASN A 342 8.85 1.48 1.39
C ASN A 342 7.91 0.79 2.39
N ASP A 343 8.46 0.26 3.47
CA ASP A 343 7.68 -0.39 4.53
C ASP A 343 7.18 0.59 5.61
N LEU A 344 7.37 1.91 5.40
CA LEU A 344 7.02 2.99 6.32
C LEU A 344 7.59 2.76 7.73
N ALA A 345 8.84 2.33 7.82
CA ALA A 345 9.50 2.03 9.09
C ALA A 345 9.58 3.26 10.00
N LEU A 346 9.40 3.05 11.32
CA LEU A 346 9.82 4.03 12.32
C LEU A 346 11.33 3.87 12.55
N VAL A 347 12.11 4.84 12.10
CA VAL A 347 13.59 4.75 12.11
C VAL A 347 14.14 5.52 13.29
N ARG A 348 14.89 4.82 14.14
CA ARG A 348 15.55 5.35 15.33
C ARG A 348 17.07 5.30 15.16
N ILE A 349 17.78 6.26 15.73
CA ILE A 349 19.23 6.29 15.63
C ILE A 349 19.85 5.37 16.68
N ALA A 350 20.56 4.35 16.22
CA ALA A 350 21.39 3.54 17.09
C ALA A 350 22.72 4.25 17.34
N GLU A 351 23.19 4.23 18.58
CA GLU A 351 24.57 4.61 18.87
C GLU A 351 25.51 3.62 18.18
N SER A 352 26.51 4.13 17.46
CA SER A 352 27.64 3.32 17.02
C SER A 352 28.23 2.66 18.27
N PRO A 353 28.41 1.32 18.32
CA PRO A 353 29.12 0.71 19.43
C PRO A 353 30.53 1.32 19.45
N VAL A 354 30.75 2.25 20.38
CA VAL A 354 32.08 2.74 20.69
C VAL A 354 32.85 1.50 21.11
N SER A 355 33.97 1.22 20.44
CA SER A 355 34.88 0.13 20.78
C SER A 355 35.55 0.44 22.13
N THR A 356 34.78 0.39 23.21
CA THR A 356 35.24 0.40 24.60
C THR A 356 34.89 -0.91 25.31
N ALA A 357 34.25 -1.85 24.61
CA ALA A 357 34.30 -3.24 25.02
C ALA A 357 35.71 -3.76 24.73
N LYS A 358 36.53 -3.87 25.79
CA LYS A 358 37.55 -4.92 25.82
C LYS A 358 36.85 -6.18 25.33
N THR A 359 37.35 -6.73 24.23
CA THR A 359 36.88 -7.98 23.66
C THR A 359 36.92 -9.05 24.75
N GLU A 360 35.82 -9.26 25.47
CA GLU A 360 35.52 -10.60 25.95
C GLU A 360 35.23 -11.38 24.68
N ALA A 361 36.29 -12.02 24.19
CA ALA A 361 36.21 -12.94 23.07
C ALA A 361 34.99 -13.82 23.30
N ALA A 362 34.06 -13.80 22.33
CA ALA A 362 32.93 -14.71 22.32
C ALA A 362 33.48 -16.12 22.54
N ASN A 363 33.23 -16.69 23.72
CA ASN A 363 33.71 -18.03 24.05
C ASN A 363 32.99 -19.01 23.10
N PRO A 364 33.69 -19.65 22.15
CA PRO A 364 33.07 -20.54 21.17
C PRO A 364 32.31 -21.71 21.82
N GLU A 365 32.64 -22.06 23.08
CA GLU A 365 31.94 -23.08 23.84
C GLU A 365 30.48 -22.71 24.18
N ARG A 366 30.15 -21.42 24.31
CA ARG A 366 28.76 -20.98 24.58
C ARG A 366 27.86 -21.10 23.36
N LEU A 367 28.41 -20.90 22.15
CA LEU A 367 27.67 -21.09 20.90
C LEU A 367 27.44 -22.59 20.64
N GLU A 368 28.45 -23.42 20.88
CA GLU A 368 28.36 -24.88 20.72
C GLU A 368 27.38 -25.54 21.71
N ALA A 369 27.28 -25.05 22.95
CA ALA A 369 26.31 -25.54 23.93
C ALA A 369 24.86 -25.29 23.51
N PHE A 370 24.61 -24.22 22.76
CA PHE A 370 23.29 -23.88 22.22
C PHE A 370 22.87 -24.84 21.08
N TYR A 371 23.81 -25.29 20.27
CA TYR A 371 23.55 -26.27 19.20
C TYR A 371 23.48 -27.73 19.68
N ARG A 372 24.09 -28.07 20.82
CA ARG A 372 24.09 -29.45 21.34
C ARG A 372 22.89 -29.81 22.22
N THR A 373 22.08 -28.85 22.65
CA THR A 373 21.02 -29.11 23.63
C THR A 373 19.64 -28.85 23.06
N SER A 374 19.17 -29.72 22.15
CA SER A 374 17.79 -30.27 22.12
C SER A 374 17.50 -31.12 20.87
N SER A 375 17.76 -32.42 20.97
CA SER A 375 16.79 -33.43 20.50
C SER A 375 16.01 -33.85 21.74
N PRO A 376 14.73 -33.47 21.89
CA PRO A 376 13.84 -34.17 22.79
C PRO A 376 13.34 -35.43 22.07
N GLU A 377 13.67 -36.61 22.59
CA GLU A 377 12.89 -37.81 22.33
C GLU A 377 11.43 -37.53 22.73
N LEU A 378 10.50 -37.75 21.80
CA LEU A 378 9.07 -37.64 22.05
C LEU A 378 8.63 -38.80 22.94
N PRO A 379 8.00 -38.57 24.11
CA PRO A 379 7.31 -39.63 24.82
C PRO A 379 6.01 -39.96 24.09
N GLU A 380 5.74 -41.26 23.90
CA GLU A 380 4.44 -41.75 23.43
C GLU A 380 3.33 -41.23 24.35
N SER A 381 2.36 -40.49 23.78
CA SER A 381 1.17 -40.06 24.49
C SER A 381 -0.08 -40.67 23.87
N ASN A 382 -0.72 -41.54 24.66
CA ASN A 382 -2.10 -41.97 24.47
C ASN A 382 -3.01 -40.73 24.39
N VAL A 383 -3.75 -40.59 23.29
CA VAL A 383 -4.80 -39.58 23.14
C VAL A 383 -6.13 -40.20 23.59
N PRO A 384 -6.78 -39.70 24.66
CA PRO A 384 -8.17 -40.02 24.93
C PRO A 384 -9.07 -39.25 23.95
N ASP A 385 -10.06 -39.95 23.40
CA ASP A 385 -11.14 -39.38 22.59
C ASP A 385 -11.88 -38.28 23.37
N LEU A 386 -11.92 -37.07 22.82
CA LEU A 386 -12.78 -35.98 23.30
C LEU A 386 -13.74 -35.54 22.19
N PRO A 387 -15.00 -35.23 22.54
CA PRO A 387 -16.12 -35.30 21.62
C PRO A 387 -16.12 -34.16 20.60
N VAL A 388 -16.45 -34.53 19.36
CA VAL A 388 -16.81 -33.60 18.29
C VAL A 388 -18.15 -32.97 18.66
N ASN A 389 -18.14 -31.71 19.07
CA ASN A 389 -19.33 -30.88 19.16
C ASN A 389 -19.34 -29.82 18.06
N PRO A 390 -20.53 -29.51 17.52
CA PRO A 390 -20.71 -28.97 16.19
C PRO A 390 -20.27 -27.52 16.03
N VAL A 391 -19.87 -27.23 14.80
CA VAL A 391 -19.72 -25.92 14.15
C VAL A 391 -20.72 -24.92 14.72
N PHE A 392 -20.19 -23.85 15.32
CA PHE A 392 -20.98 -22.75 15.86
C PHE A 392 -21.90 -22.18 14.78
N GLU A 393 -23.18 -22.17 15.12
CA GLU A 393 -24.27 -21.55 14.40
C GLU A 393 -23.96 -20.05 14.23
N ILE A 394 -23.86 -19.59 12.99
CA ILE A 394 -23.63 -18.19 12.66
C ILE A 394 -24.92 -17.44 12.97
N GLU A 395 -25.01 -16.86 14.17
CA GLU A 395 -26.05 -15.89 14.48
C GLU A 395 -25.93 -14.68 13.55
N LYS A 396 -26.96 -14.50 12.72
CA LYS A 396 -27.15 -13.32 11.87
C LYS A 396 -27.32 -12.08 12.74
N LYS A 397 -26.28 -11.26 12.92
CA LYS A 397 -26.41 -9.86 13.36
C LYS A 397 -25.22 -8.99 12.91
N ASN A 398 -25.58 -7.84 12.32
CA ASN A 398 -24.80 -6.74 11.73
C ASN A 398 -24.00 -6.99 10.42
N PRO A 399 -24.33 -6.27 9.32
CA PRO A 399 -23.58 -6.34 8.06
C PRO A 399 -22.25 -5.56 8.07
N CYS A 400 -21.99 -4.73 9.09
CA CYS A 400 -20.72 -4.01 9.26
C CYS A 400 -19.73 -4.88 10.04
N ARG A 401 -18.73 -5.45 9.35
CA ARG A 401 -17.55 -6.06 10.00
C ARG A 401 -16.39 -5.07 9.94
N ASN A 402 -15.93 -4.64 11.11
CA ASN A 402 -15.00 -3.52 11.28
C ASN A 402 -13.60 -3.88 10.76
N GLU A 403 -13.24 -3.31 9.62
CA GLU A 403 -11.89 -3.37 9.07
C GLU A 403 -10.91 -2.59 9.94
N ARG A 404 -9.63 -2.98 9.91
CA ARG A 404 -8.55 -2.36 10.70
C ARG A 404 -7.52 -1.74 9.78
N THR A 405 -6.93 -0.62 10.21
CA THR A 405 -5.73 -0.08 9.56
C THR A 405 -4.56 -1.06 9.66
N GLY A 406 -3.73 -1.13 8.62
CA GLY A 406 -2.56 -1.99 8.56
C GLY A 406 -1.42 -1.34 7.79
N VAL A 407 -0.23 -1.28 8.40
CA VAL A 407 1.01 -0.79 7.81
C VAL A 407 1.77 -2.02 7.30
N GLY A 408 1.52 -2.44 6.05
CA GLY A 408 2.19 -3.63 5.50
C GLY A 408 1.80 -3.97 4.06
N ARG A 409 2.62 -4.81 3.41
CA ARG A 409 2.43 -5.26 2.02
C ARG A 409 1.26 -6.22 1.84
N SER A 410 0.77 -6.84 2.92
CA SER A 410 -0.48 -7.58 2.90
C SER A 410 -1.64 -6.59 2.82
N GLY A 411 -2.07 -6.26 1.60
CA GLY A 411 -3.30 -5.50 1.33
C GLY A 411 -4.58 -6.26 1.69
N VAL A 412 -4.53 -7.07 2.74
CA VAL A 412 -5.68 -7.77 3.32
C VAL A 412 -5.91 -7.11 4.67
N SER A 413 -7.00 -6.35 4.76
CA SER A 413 -7.58 -5.94 6.04
C SER A 413 -7.74 -7.20 6.90
N VAL A 414 -7.12 -7.22 8.07
CA VAL A 414 -7.17 -8.38 8.97
C VAL A 414 -8.59 -8.44 9.54
N ARG A 415 -9.43 -9.29 8.95
CA ARG A 415 -10.76 -9.63 9.48
C ARG A 415 -10.57 -10.43 10.77
N ARG A 416 -11.28 -10.06 11.84
CA ARG A 416 -11.55 -10.97 12.97
C ARG A 416 -12.77 -11.83 12.67
#